data_AF-A0A953SV93-F1
#
_entry.id   AF-A0A953SV93-F1
#
_cell.length_a   1.000
_cell.length_b   1.000
_cell.length_c   1.000
_cell.angle_alpha   90.00
_cell.angle_beta   90.00
_cell.angle_gamma   90.00
#
_symmetry.space_group_name_H-M   'P 1'
#
loop_
_entity.id
_entity.type
_entity.pdbx_description
1 polymer ?
#
loop_
_entity_poly.entity_id
_entity_poly.type
_entity_poly.pdbx_seq_one_letter_code
_entity_poly.pdbx_strand_id
1 'polypeptide(L)'
;MEQPNAKKWYDNNALVAVLCFVFFPVGLYALWKSSLRSSGWKIGGTIAVAVLVIVAANRDVKKPEFKESKSAEIHSDTLQPDATVPQVDTSVVAVAEPVETDQEDFMDTKIRLFADYIHSEPVIEKRSGTIASFKTESIKATKSFLKERNNQLVKWSARVIDVDMDQAKECDISLSLHPETRVGSKTVGGKTMDCRITVEAIQATLKSIGTKGLIRKGSLYDTVKALKPNDDVILTAKVVHVEENSEATGLNYSIVLYVELEDIRKR
;
A
#
# COMPACT_ATOMS: atom_id res chain seq x y z
N MET A 1 -21.95 -49.94 -29.29
CA MET A 1 -20.67 -50.51 -28.79
C MET A 1 -20.29 -49.70 -27.57
N GLU A 2 -20.49 -50.24 -26.37
CA GLU A 2 -20.03 -49.60 -25.13
C GLU A 2 -18.50 -49.72 -25.08
N GLN A 3 -17.79 -48.59 -24.99
CA GLN A 3 -16.34 -48.64 -24.84
C GLN A 3 -15.97 -49.02 -23.40
N PRO A 4 -15.07 -50.00 -23.20
CA PRO A 4 -14.61 -50.36 -21.87
C PRO A 4 -13.91 -49.15 -21.23
N ASN A 5 -14.37 -48.78 -20.04
CA ASN A 5 -13.86 -47.66 -19.27
C ASN A 5 -12.39 -47.94 -18.89
N ALA A 6 -11.45 -47.43 -19.68
CA ALA A 6 -10.03 -47.64 -19.46
C ALA A 6 -9.60 -46.89 -18.19
N LYS A 7 -9.21 -47.65 -17.15
CA LYS A 7 -8.68 -47.11 -15.90
C LYS A 7 -7.44 -46.26 -16.20
N LYS A 8 -7.47 -44.99 -15.79
CA LYS A 8 -6.38 -44.07 -16.09
C LYS A 8 -5.17 -44.42 -15.23
N TRP A 9 -3.97 -44.29 -15.79
CA TRP A 9 -2.74 -44.73 -15.13
C TRP A 9 -2.47 -44.02 -13.79
N TYR A 10 -2.92 -42.77 -13.64
CA TYR A 10 -2.79 -41.98 -12.42
C TYR A 10 -3.79 -42.36 -11.31
N ASP A 11 -4.71 -43.28 -11.57
CA ASP A 11 -5.61 -43.82 -10.54
C ASP A 11 -4.97 -44.99 -9.77
N ASN A 12 -3.73 -45.38 -10.11
CA ASN A 12 -2.97 -46.39 -9.37
C ASN A 12 -2.08 -45.74 -8.30
N ASN A 13 -2.55 -45.76 -7.04
CA ASN A 13 -1.86 -45.16 -5.89
C ASN A 13 -0.41 -45.64 -5.71
N ALA A 14 -0.12 -46.91 -5.98
CA ALA A 14 1.22 -47.46 -5.82
C ALA A 14 2.18 -46.89 -6.87
N LEU A 15 1.72 -46.79 -8.12
CA LEU A 15 2.49 -46.21 -9.22
C LEU A 15 2.79 -44.72 -8.97
N VAL A 16 1.79 -43.95 -8.52
CA VAL A 16 1.96 -42.52 -8.19
C VAL A 16 2.94 -42.34 -7.03
N ALA A 17 2.87 -43.17 -5.99
CA ALA A 17 3.81 -43.11 -4.87
C ALA A 17 5.25 -43.36 -5.32
N VAL A 18 5.49 -44.39 -6.14
CA VAL A 18 6.82 -44.66 -6.70
C VAL A 18 7.32 -43.50 -7.57
N LEU A 19 6.45 -42.91 -8.41
CA LEU A 19 6.79 -41.74 -9.22
C LEU A 19 7.16 -40.52 -8.36
N CYS A 20 6.53 -40.31 -7.20
CA CYS A 20 6.91 -39.23 -6.28
C CYS A 20 8.33 -39.39 -5.71
N PHE A 21 8.79 -40.63 -5.48
CA PHE A 21 10.13 -40.89 -4.96
C PHE A 21 11.21 -40.85 -6.04
N VAL A 22 10.93 -41.38 -7.24
CA VAL A 22 11.93 -41.48 -8.32
C VAL A 22 11.95 -40.24 -9.23
N PHE A 23 10.78 -39.64 -9.49
CA PHE A 23 10.59 -38.52 -10.39
C PHE A 23 9.65 -37.47 -9.77
N PHE A 24 10.13 -36.80 -8.72
CA PHE A 24 9.36 -35.86 -7.89
C PHE A 24 8.42 -34.92 -8.67
N PRO A 25 8.83 -34.27 -9.78
CA PRO A 25 7.93 -33.38 -10.53
C PRO A 25 6.75 -34.11 -11.17
N VAL A 26 6.99 -35.31 -11.70
CA VAL A 26 5.99 -36.12 -12.41
C VAL A 26 5.02 -36.78 -11.41
N GLY A 27 5.55 -37.23 -10.26
CA GLY A 27 4.73 -37.76 -9.17
C GLY A 27 3.79 -36.70 -8.57
N LEU A 28 4.29 -35.48 -8.35
CA LEU A 28 3.48 -34.39 -7.85
C LEU A 28 2.34 -34.01 -8.81
N TYR A 29 2.62 -34.02 -10.12
CA TYR A 29 1.61 -33.80 -11.16
C TYR A 29 0.52 -34.90 -11.16
N ALA A 30 0.92 -36.17 -11.06
CA ALA A 30 -0.01 -37.29 -11.01
C ALA A 30 -0.89 -37.25 -9.74
N LEU A 31 -0.30 -36.87 -8.60
CA LEU A 31 -1.01 -36.70 -7.34
C LEU A 31 -2.07 -35.59 -7.44
N TRP A 32 -1.73 -34.46 -8.06
CA TRP A 32 -2.65 -33.33 -8.28
C TRP A 32 -3.83 -33.70 -9.18
N LYS A 33 -3.58 -34.51 -10.23
CA LYS A 33 -4.56 -34.92 -11.24
C LYS A 33 -5.47 -36.08 -10.82
N SER A 34 -5.08 -36.85 -9.80
CA SER A 34 -5.93 -37.91 -9.26
C SER A 34 -7.24 -37.33 -8.70
N SER A 35 -8.37 -37.88 -9.14
CA SER A 35 -9.73 -37.46 -8.72
C SER A 35 -10.22 -38.18 -7.46
N LEU A 36 -9.43 -39.12 -6.96
CA LEU A 36 -9.81 -40.14 -5.97
C LEU A 36 -9.71 -39.70 -4.50
N ARG A 37 -9.50 -38.42 -4.20
CA ARG A 37 -9.32 -37.99 -2.81
C ARG A 37 -9.94 -36.62 -2.54
N SER A 38 -10.79 -36.58 -1.51
CA SER A 38 -11.51 -35.40 -1.05
C SER A 38 -10.57 -34.21 -0.92
N SER A 39 -11.05 -33.01 -1.28
CA SER A 39 -10.26 -31.79 -1.37
C SER A 39 -9.40 -31.50 -0.12
N GLY A 40 -9.80 -31.98 1.06
CA GLY A 40 -9.07 -31.81 2.32
C GLY A 40 -7.70 -32.51 2.38
N TRP A 41 -7.52 -33.67 1.74
CA TRP A 41 -6.20 -34.36 1.76
C TRP A 41 -5.15 -33.60 0.94
N LYS A 42 -5.56 -32.87 -0.10
CA LYS A 42 -4.63 -32.11 -0.95
C LYS A 42 -3.93 -31.00 -0.16
N ILE A 43 -4.67 -30.27 0.67
CA ILE A 43 -4.11 -29.25 1.57
C ILE A 43 -3.26 -29.89 2.67
N GLY A 44 -3.77 -30.93 3.35
CA GLY A 44 -3.05 -31.57 4.46
C GLY A 44 -1.73 -32.22 4.02
N GLY A 45 -1.73 -32.91 2.88
CA GLY A 45 -0.53 -33.57 2.35
C GLY A 45 0.56 -32.58 1.93
N THR A 46 0.19 -31.48 1.26
CA THR A 46 1.17 -30.46 0.85
C THR A 46 1.81 -29.76 2.06
N ILE A 47 1.02 -29.43 3.09
CA ILE A 47 1.54 -28.83 4.33
C ILE A 47 2.51 -29.79 5.03
N ALA A 48 2.15 -31.08 5.16
CA ALA A 48 3.01 -32.06 5.81
C ALA A 48 4.36 -32.24 5.09
N VAL A 49 4.35 -32.30 3.75
CA VAL A 49 5.59 -32.40 2.95
C VAL A 49 6.43 -31.13 3.06
N ALA A 50 5.80 -29.94 3.01
CA ALA A 50 6.52 -28.67 3.17
C ALA A 50 7.19 -28.57 4.55
N VAL A 51 6.49 -28.93 5.63
CA VAL A 51 7.05 -28.97 6.99
C VAL A 51 8.21 -29.96 7.07
N LEU A 52 8.07 -31.15 6.48
CA LEU A 52 9.13 -32.16 6.47
C LEU A 52 10.39 -31.65 5.75
N VAL A 53 10.24 -30.97 4.61
CA VAL A 53 11.36 -30.37 3.86
C VAL A 53 12.04 -29.27 4.67
N ILE A 54 11.27 -28.39 5.33
CA ILE A 54 11.82 -27.32 6.19
C ILE A 54 12.58 -27.91 7.38
N VAL A 55 12.05 -28.95 8.02
CA VAL A 55 12.72 -29.63 9.15
C VAL A 55 13.98 -30.36 8.69
N ALA A 56 13.96 -31.00 7.51
CA ALA A 56 15.12 -31.66 6.93
C ALA A 56 16.20 -30.66 6.51
N ALA A 57 15.82 -29.51 5.96
CA ALA A 57 16.74 -28.45 5.54
C ALA A 57 17.37 -27.69 6.72
N ASN A 58 16.70 -27.61 7.87
CA ASN A 58 17.19 -26.90 9.06
C ASN A 58 18.04 -27.75 10.02
N ARG A 59 18.44 -28.97 9.63
CA ARG A 59 19.23 -29.85 10.53
C ARG A 59 20.71 -29.48 10.69
N ASP A 60 21.23 -28.47 9.98
CA ASP A 60 22.63 -28.04 10.12
C ASP A 60 22.82 -26.51 10.14
N VAL A 61 22.26 -25.83 11.13
CA VAL A 61 22.72 -24.48 11.49
C VAL A 61 23.09 -24.46 12.97
N LYS A 62 24.38 -24.66 13.25
CA LYS A 62 24.97 -24.33 14.55
C LYS A 62 24.66 -22.87 14.87
N LYS A 63 23.97 -22.67 15.99
CA LYS A 63 23.53 -21.40 16.55
C LYS A 63 24.73 -20.46 16.74
N PRO A 64 24.84 -19.31 16.05
CA PRO A 64 25.87 -18.33 16.39
C PRO A 64 25.47 -17.61 17.68
N GLU A 65 26.37 -17.64 18.66
CA GLU A 65 26.29 -16.83 19.88
C GLU A 65 26.33 -15.34 19.51
N PHE A 66 25.23 -14.65 19.80
CA PHE A 66 25.12 -13.21 19.66
C PHE A 66 25.80 -12.55 20.87
N LYS A 67 26.99 -11.96 20.67
CA LYS A 67 27.65 -11.14 21.70
C LYS A 67 26.94 -9.79 21.80
N GLU A 68 26.34 -9.57 22.95
CA GLU A 68 25.74 -8.33 23.40
C GLU A 68 26.80 -7.21 23.45
N SER A 69 26.66 -6.21 22.58
CA SER A 69 27.55 -5.05 22.55
C SER A 69 26.97 -3.93 23.42
N LYS A 70 27.78 -3.53 24.40
CA LYS A 70 27.48 -2.60 25.49
C LYS A 70 27.23 -1.19 24.93
N SER A 71 26.03 -0.65 25.16
CA SER A 71 25.64 0.70 24.79
C SER A 71 26.40 1.73 25.62
N ALA A 72 27.04 2.70 24.95
CA ALA A 72 27.67 3.85 25.57
C ALA A 72 26.61 4.88 26.00
N GLU A 73 26.79 5.38 27.21
CA GLU A 73 26.01 6.40 27.88
C GLU A 73 26.45 7.78 27.35
N ILE A 74 25.55 8.52 26.69
CA ILE A 74 25.81 9.89 26.27
C ILE A 74 25.20 10.85 27.30
N HIS A 75 26.10 11.48 28.03
CA HIS A 75 25.90 12.65 28.88
C HIS A 75 25.40 13.82 28.03
N SER A 76 24.27 14.43 28.38
CA SER A 76 23.84 15.73 27.85
C SER A 76 23.62 16.67 29.02
N ASP A 77 24.52 17.63 29.09
CA ASP A 77 24.53 18.71 30.06
C ASP A 77 24.31 20.03 29.30
N THR A 78 23.65 20.97 29.96
CA THR A 78 23.65 22.43 29.70
C THR A 78 22.74 23.00 28.58
N LEU A 79 21.67 23.71 28.97
CA LEU A 79 21.59 25.20 29.08
C LEU A 79 20.12 25.68 29.04
N GLN A 80 19.70 26.29 30.15
CA GLN A 80 18.62 27.28 30.18
C GLN A 80 19.07 28.56 29.47
N PRO A 81 18.12 29.27 28.83
CA PRO A 81 18.11 30.72 28.96
C PRO A 81 16.78 31.22 29.49
N ASP A 82 16.89 31.91 30.62
CA ASP A 82 15.97 32.88 31.18
C ASP A 82 16.03 34.16 30.32
N ALA A 83 14.87 34.64 29.86
CA ALA A 83 14.71 36.01 29.37
C ALA A 83 13.24 36.44 29.42
N THR A 84 13.01 37.40 30.30
CA THR A 84 11.80 38.20 30.51
C THR A 84 11.39 38.95 29.23
N VAL A 85 10.12 38.82 28.84
CA VAL A 85 9.51 39.58 27.73
C VAL A 85 8.74 40.79 28.28
N PRO A 86 8.98 42.02 27.79
CA PRO A 86 8.16 43.18 28.14
C PRO A 86 6.82 43.19 27.38
N GLN A 87 5.74 43.49 28.09
CA GLN A 87 4.44 43.81 27.50
C GLN A 87 4.53 45.07 26.65
N VAL A 88 4.11 44.97 25.38
CA VAL A 88 3.84 46.11 24.51
C VAL A 88 2.33 46.13 24.27
N ASP A 89 1.68 47.13 24.85
CA ASP A 89 0.32 47.55 24.50
C ASP A 89 0.34 48.12 23.07
N THR A 90 -0.49 47.57 22.18
CA THR A 90 -0.76 48.20 20.89
C THR A 90 -2.21 47.99 20.51
N SER A 91 -3.02 48.96 20.92
CA SER A 91 -4.35 49.22 20.38
C SER A 91 -4.23 50.16 19.17
N VAL A 92 -4.27 49.61 17.95
CA VAL A 92 -4.70 50.37 16.76
C VAL A 92 -5.52 49.44 15.87
N VAL A 93 -6.80 49.80 15.76
CA VAL A 93 -7.80 49.23 14.87
C VAL A 93 -7.46 49.60 13.43
N ALA A 94 -7.16 48.60 12.60
CA ALA A 94 -7.26 48.70 11.15
C ALA A 94 -7.95 47.44 10.65
N VAL A 95 -9.26 47.57 10.41
CA VAL A 95 -10.08 46.56 9.72
C VAL A 95 -9.63 46.56 8.26
N ALA A 96 -8.59 45.81 7.95
CA ALA A 96 -8.36 45.34 6.60
C ALA A 96 -9.27 44.13 6.40
N GLU A 97 -10.25 44.26 5.51
CA GLU A 97 -10.99 43.11 5.01
C GLU A 97 -9.96 42.10 4.48
N PRO A 98 -9.94 40.85 4.97
CA PRO A 98 -9.09 39.84 4.39
C PRO A 98 -9.56 39.64 2.96
N VAL A 99 -8.70 40.00 2.00
CA VAL A 99 -8.88 39.59 0.61
C VAL A 99 -8.78 38.06 0.62
N GLU A 100 -9.94 37.41 0.64
CA GLU A 100 -10.11 36.00 0.28
C GLU A 100 -9.69 35.88 -1.19
N THR A 101 -8.38 35.79 -1.43
CA THR A 101 -7.88 35.26 -2.70
C THR A 101 -8.37 33.83 -2.78
N ASP A 102 -9.18 33.54 -3.80
CA ASP A 102 -9.82 32.25 -4.09
C ASP A 102 -8.89 31.07 -3.79
N GLN A 103 -8.98 30.55 -2.57
CA GLN A 103 -8.09 29.49 -2.07
C GLN A 103 -8.32 28.18 -2.84
N GLU A 104 -9.44 28.08 -3.56
CA GLU A 104 -9.75 26.99 -4.49
C GLU A 104 -8.81 26.98 -5.70
N ASP A 105 -8.44 28.14 -6.24
CA ASP A 105 -7.64 28.25 -7.48
C ASP A 105 -6.18 27.82 -7.26
N PHE A 106 -5.66 28.04 -6.05
CA PHE A 106 -4.32 27.61 -5.65
C PHE A 106 -4.22 26.09 -5.41
N MET A 107 -5.29 25.48 -4.89
CA MET A 107 -5.37 24.04 -4.66
C MET A 107 -5.44 23.27 -5.98
N ASP A 108 -6.25 23.77 -6.92
CA ASP A 108 -6.35 23.19 -8.24
C ASP A 108 -5.00 23.28 -8.97
N THR A 109 -4.27 24.39 -8.81
CA THR A 109 -2.93 24.57 -9.39
C THR A 109 -1.90 23.56 -8.84
N LYS A 110 -1.85 23.27 -7.54
CA LYS A 110 -0.86 22.32 -6.98
C LYS A 110 -1.16 20.86 -7.33
N ILE A 111 -2.44 20.52 -7.33
CA ILE A 111 -2.94 19.18 -7.69
C ILE A 111 -2.71 18.94 -9.18
N ARG A 112 -3.05 19.93 -10.00
CA ARG A 112 -2.76 19.95 -11.43
C ARG A 112 -1.27 19.96 -11.71
N LEU A 113 -0.44 20.63 -10.92
CA LEU A 113 1.03 20.53 -11.03
C LEU A 113 1.59 19.17 -10.62
N PHE A 114 0.92 18.37 -9.79
CA PHE A 114 1.37 17.01 -9.48
C PHE A 114 0.89 16.02 -10.54
N ALA A 115 -0.36 16.14 -10.97
CA ALA A 115 -0.86 15.43 -12.14
C ALA A 115 0.04 15.79 -13.32
N ASP A 116 0.16 17.05 -13.69
CA ASP A 116 1.12 17.53 -14.68
C ASP A 116 2.54 17.08 -14.32
N TYR A 117 3.09 17.14 -13.12
CA TYR A 117 4.48 16.63 -12.90
C TYR A 117 4.64 15.12 -13.18
N ILE A 118 3.60 14.32 -12.92
CA ILE A 118 3.57 12.90 -13.31
C ILE A 118 3.26 12.74 -14.82
N HIS A 119 2.62 13.73 -15.46
CA HIS A 119 2.02 13.64 -16.81
C HIS A 119 2.53 14.70 -17.83
N SER A 120 3.46 15.61 -17.48
CA SER A 120 3.85 16.84 -18.20
C SER A 120 4.90 16.55 -19.24
N GLU A 121 5.06 15.29 -19.61
CA GLU A 121 5.46 14.97 -20.96
C GLU A 121 4.24 14.41 -21.69
N PRO A 122 3.61 15.19 -22.58
CA PRO A 122 2.59 14.69 -23.49
C PRO A 122 3.28 13.81 -24.54
N VAL A 123 3.75 12.63 -24.17
CA VAL A 123 4.43 11.69 -25.07
C VAL A 123 4.18 10.24 -24.59
N ILE A 124 2.92 9.79 -24.72
CA ILE A 124 2.67 8.38 -25.12
C ILE A 124 3.05 8.20 -26.61
N GLU A 125 3.86 9.09 -27.17
CA GLU A 125 4.60 8.84 -28.40
C GLU A 125 5.75 7.87 -28.08
N LYS A 126 5.43 6.58 -28.08
CA LYS A 126 6.41 5.48 -28.13
C LYS A 126 7.55 5.57 -27.10
N ARG A 127 7.25 5.72 -25.80
CA ARG A 127 8.20 5.20 -24.80
C ARG A 127 8.26 3.69 -25.00
N SER A 128 9.28 3.20 -25.71
CA SER A 128 9.60 1.78 -25.90
C SER A 128 10.06 1.08 -24.60
N GLY A 129 9.81 1.70 -23.45
CA GLY A 129 10.13 1.19 -22.13
C GLY A 129 9.22 0.04 -21.75
N THR A 130 9.76 -0.85 -20.90
CA THR A 130 8.97 -1.92 -20.31
C THR A 130 8.07 -1.37 -19.21
N ILE A 131 6.99 -2.08 -18.85
CA ILE A 131 6.15 -1.71 -17.70
C ILE A 131 6.99 -1.52 -16.41
N ALA A 132 8.07 -2.31 -16.26
CA ALA A 132 8.98 -2.20 -15.13
C ALA A 132 9.75 -0.87 -15.08
N SER A 133 10.18 -0.33 -16.23
CA SER A 133 10.87 0.98 -16.25
C SER A 133 9.88 2.10 -15.89
N PHE A 134 8.65 2.05 -16.42
CA PHE A 134 7.61 3.00 -16.07
C PHE A 134 7.28 3.00 -14.57
N LYS A 135 7.11 1.81 -13.97
CA LYS A 135 6.90 1.66 -12.53
C LYS A 135 8.02 2.30 -11.72
N THR A 136 9.27 2.04 -12.10
CA THR A 136 10.46 2.57 -11.41
C THR A 136 10.55 4.10 -11.51
N GLU A 137 10.33 4.65 -12.70
CA GLU A 137 10.35 6.09 -12.95
C GLU A 137 9.25 6.81 -12.16
N SER A 138 8.05 6.25 -12.13
CA SER A 138 6.90 6.84 -11.45
C SER A 138 7.06 6.84 -9.92
N ILE A 139 7.60 5.77 -9.33
CA ILE A 139 7.98 5.76 -7.90
C ILE A 139 9.05 6.82 -7.62
N LYS A 140 10.07 6.90 -8.49
CA LYS A 140 11.16 7.88 -8.34
C LYS A 140 10.63 9.31 -8.40
N ALA A 141 9.77 9.62 -9.37
CA ALA A 141 9.13 10.93 -9.50
C ALA A 141 8.30 11.26 -8.25
N THR A 142 7.50 10.32 -7.76
CA THR A 142 6.70 10.50 -6.54
C THR A 142 7.58 10.78 -5.32
N LYS A 143 8.66 10.02 -5.13
CA LYS A 143 9.59 10.24 -4.01
C LYS A 143 10.29 11.60 -4.11
N SER A 144 10.68 12.04 -5.30
CA SER A 144 11.26 13.37 -5.50
C SER A 144 10.26 14.48 -5.15
N PHE A 145 9.03 14.38 -5.66
CA PHE A 145 7.95 15.32 -5.38
C PHE A 145 7.65 15.46 -3.89
N LEU A 146 7.62 14.33 -3.17
CA LEU A 146 7.40 14.31 -1.72
C LEU A 146 8.59 14.89 -0.96
N LYS A 147 9.82 14.58 -1.37
CA LYS A 147 11.04 15.12 -0.75
C LYS A 147 11.07 16.65 -0.80
N GLU A 148 10.67 17.26 -1.91
CA GLU A 148 10.55 18.72 -2.05
C GLU A 148 9.54 19.35 -1.08
N ARG A 149 8.56 18.56 -0.62
CA ARG A 149 7.52 18.97 0.33
C ARG A 149 7.78 18.45 1.74
N ASN A 150 9.00 17.99 2.02
CA ASN A 150 9.35 17.38 3.31
C ASN A 150 8.39 16.24 3.70
N ASN A 151 7.96 15.45 2.71
CA ASN A 151 6.97 14.38 2.81
C ASN A 151 5.62 14.83 3.40
N GLN A 152 5.20 16.07 3.16
CA GLN A 152 3.92 16.60 3.64
C GLN A 152 2.92 16.80 2.51
N LEU A 153 1.69 16.32 2.72
CA LEU A 153 0.52 16.60 1.93
C LEU A 153 -0.31 17.64 2.69
N VAL A 154 -0.28 18.89 2.26
CA VAL A 154 -1.01 19.99 2.94
C VAL A 154 -2.28 20.34 2.17
N LYS A 155 -3.43 20.21 2.84
CA LYS A 155 -4.77 20.53 2.30
C LYS A 155 -5.15 19.78 1.02
N TRP A 156 -4.69 18.56 0.82
CA TRP A 156 -4.98 17.78 -0.40
C TRP A 156 -6.45 17.38 -0.50
N SER A 157 -7.01 17.46 -1.71
CA SER A 157 -8.34 16.94 -2.00
C SER A 157 -8.28 15.44 -2.24
N ALA A 158 -9.18 14.71 -1.63
CA ALA A 158 -9.30 13.26 -1.78
C ALA A 158 -10.76 12.83 -1.71
N ARG A 159 -11.02 11.60 -2.14
CA ARG A 159 -12.29 10.90 -1.97
C ARG A 159 -12.11 9.70 -1.06
N VAL A 160 -13.02 9.53 -0.12
CA VAL A 160 -13.04 8.35 0.74
C VAL A 160 -13.39 7.11 -0.08
N ILE A 161 -12.48 6.14 -0.13
CA ILE A 161 -12.71 4.84 -0.75
C ILE A 161 -13.39 3.94 0.27
N ASP A 162 -12.78 3.82 1.45
CA ASP A 162 -13.26 2.97 2.52
C ASP A 162 -12.82 3.51 3.89
N VAL A 163 -13.63 3.23 4.90
CA VAL A 163 -13.34 3.53 6.31
C VAL A 163 -13.54 2.23 7.07
N ASP A 164 -12.44 1.55 7.38
CA ASP A 164 -12.49 0.31 8.14
C ASP A 164 -12.31 0.59 9.64
N MET A 165 -13.30 0.12 10.38
CA MET A 165 -13.41 0.27 11.82
C MET A 165 -13.34 -1.11 12.47
N ASP A 166 -12.45 -1.98 11.99
CA ASP A 166 -12.40 -3.36 12.47
C ASP A 166 -12.02 -3.42 13.96
N GLN A 167 -12.82 -4.13 14.75
CA GLN A 167 -13.17 -3.73 16.12
C GLN A 167 -12.10 -3.93 17.21
N ALA A 168 -10.86 -4.31 16.89
CA ALA A 168 -9.90 -4.64 17.96
C ALA A 168 -9.24 -3.42 18.61
N LYS A 169 -8.52 -2.54 17.86
CA LYS A 169 -7.71 -1.44 18.49
C LYS A 169 -7.45 -0.18 17.66
N GLU A 170 -7.55 -0.23 16.34
CA GLU A 170 -7.17 0.88 15.45
C GLU A 170 -8.29 1.17 14.43
N CYS A 171 -8.20 2.28 13.70
CA CYS A 171 -9.07 2.61 12.59
C CYS A 171 -8.19 2.89 11.37
N ASP A 172 -8.57 2.27 10.26
CA ASP A 172 -7.86 2.37 9.00
C ASP A 172 -8.75 3.12 8.02
N ILE A 173 -8.15 4.03 7.24
CA ILE A 173 -8.86 4.79 6.22
C ILE A 173 -8.08 4.73 4.91
N SER A 174 -8.81 4.50 3.82
CA SER A 174 -8.29 4.49 2.46
C SER A 174 -8.92 5.62 1.66
N LEU A 175 -8.07 6.41 1.01
CA LEU A 175 -8.43 7.64 0.32
C LEU A 175 -7.88 7.59 -1.11
N SER A 176 -8.68 8.00 -2.10
CA SER A 176 -8.23 8.26 -3.48
C SER A 176 -7.87 9.74 -3.56
N LEU A 177 -6.61 10.09 -3.80
CA LEU A 177 -6.21 11.49 -3.95
C LEU A 177 -6.67 12.01 -5.32
N HIS A 178 -7.25 13.21 -5.34
CA HIS A 178 -7.64 13.85 -6.60
C HIS A 178 -6.43 14.51 -7.29
N PRO A 179 -6.41 14.54 -8.64
CA PRO A 179 -7.42 14.00 -9.55
C PRO A 179 -7.13 12.54 -9.94
N GLU A 180 -8.16 11.76 -10.28
CA GLU A 180 -7.96 10.47 -10.95
C GLU A 180 -7.82 10.68 -12.46
N THR A 181 -6.77 10.12 -13.07
CA THR A 181 -6.57 10.22 -14.52
C THR A 181 -6.90 8.89 -15.20
N ARG A 182 -7.90 8.91 -16.09
CA ARG A 182 -8.17 7.79 -17.00
C ARG A 182 -7.16 7.83 -18.14
N VAL A 183 -6.30 6.82 -18.24
CA VAL A 183 -5.25 6.72 -19.28
C VAL A 183 -5.64 5.80 -20.43
N GLY A 184 -6.71 5.03 -20.29
CA GLY A 184 -7.23 4.18 -21.35
C GLY A 184 -8.30 3.22 -20.86
N SER A 185 -8.54 2.19 -21.65
CA SER A 185 -9.42 1.07 -21.29
C SER A 185 -8.89 -0.22 -21.87
N LYS A 186 -9.02 -1.33 -21.14
CA LYS A 186 -8.61 -2.66 -21.58
C LYS A 186 -9.74 -3.66 -21.37
N THR A 187 -9.98 -4.49 -22.39
CA THR A 187 -10.98 -5.55 -22.32
C THR A 187 -10.34 -6.86 -21.87
N VAL A 188 -10.79 -7.41 -20.74
CA VAL A 188 -10.35 -8.70 -20.20
C VAL A 188 -11.58 -9.57 -19.97
N GLY A 189 -11.63 -10.74 -20.61
CA GLY A 189 -12.75 -11.67 -20.47
C GLY A 189 -14.10 -11.08 -20.89
N GLY A 190 -14.13 -10.24 -21.93
CA GLY A 190 -15.35 -9.59 -22.42
C GLY A 190 -15.84 -8.41 -21.58
N LYS A 191 -15.14 -8.04 -20.51
CA LYS A 191 -15.41 -6.83 -19.72
C LYS A 191 -14.36 -5.76 -20.04
N THR A 192 -14.81 -4.58 -20.43
CA THR A 192 -13.95 -3.40 -20.58
C THR A 192 -13.76 -2.73 -19.23
N MET A 193 -12.51 -2.58 -18.83
CA MET A 193 -12.12 -1.90 -17.59
C MET A 193 -11.36 -0.63 -17.96
N ASP A 194 -11.62 0.46 -17.22
CA ASP A 194 -10.83 1.68 -17.36
C ASP A 194 -9.47 1.48 -16.71
N CYS A 195 -8.41 1.78 -17.47
CA CYS A 195 -7.07 1.89 -16.92
C CYS A 195 -6.94 3.27 -16.31
N ARG A 196 -6.72 3.32 -14.99
CA ARG A 196 -6.50 4.58 -14.26
C ARG A 196 -5.09 4.64 -13.69
N ILE A 197 -4.60 5.87 -13.57
CA ILE A 197 -3.49 6.21 -12.70
C ILE A 197 -4.12 6.82 -11.44
N THR A 198 -3.90 6.16 -10.31
CA THR A 198 -4.45 6.54 -9.01
C THR A 198 -3.33 6.68 -8.00
N VAL A 199 -3.47 7.68 -7.13
CA VAL A 199 -2.66 7.77 -5.92
C VAL A 199 -3.58 7.53 -4.74
N GLU A 200 -3.34 6.44 -4.03
CA GLU A 200 -4.09 6.07 -2.84
C GLU A 200 -3.32 6.55 -1.61
N ALA A 201 -4.02 7.08 -0.62
CA ALA A 201 -3.46 7.36 0.70
C ALA A 201 -4.11 6.43 1.72
N ILE A 202 -3.28 5.70 2.47
CA ILE A 202 -3.72 4.73 3.47
C ILE A 202 -3.12 5.10 4.82
N GLN A 203 -3.99 5.30 5.81
CA GLN A 203 -3.59 5.21 7.22
C GLN A 203 -3.93 3.79 7.69
N ALA A 204 -2.92 2.98 7.97
CA ALA A 204 -3.11 1.64 8.51
C ALA A 204 -1.92 1.19 9.35
N THR A 205 -2.15 0.21 10.22
CA THR A 205 -1.07 -0.43 10.99
C THR A 205 -0.29 -1.42 10.15
N LEU A 206 0.91 -1.03 9.72
CA LEU A 206 1.85 -1.94 9.07
C LEU A 206 3.13 -2.03 9.89
N LYS A 207 3.30 -3.16 10.58
CA LYS A 207 4.50 -3.45 11.38
C LYS A 207 5.80 -3.41 10.56
N SER A 208 5.74 -3.76 9.27
CA SER A 208 6.90 -3.78 8.37
C SER A 208 7.49 -2.40 8.14
N ILE A 209 6.66 -1.36 8.12
CA ILE A 209 7.05 0.03 7.86
C ILE A 209 6.89 0.94 9.08
N GLY A 210 6.48 0.39 10.23
CA GLY A 210 6.35 1.09 11.49
C GLY A 210 5.16 2.05 11.59
N THR A 211 4.23 2.01 10.64
CA THR A 211 3.01 2.83 10.69
C THR A 211 2.01 2.24 11.66
N LYS A 212 1.23 3.12 12.31
CA LYS A 212 0.12 2.77 13.18
C LYS A 212 -1.15 3.38 12.63
N GLY A 213 -2.27 2.68 12.74
CA GLY A 213 -3.58 3.21 12.43
C GLY A 213 -3.96 4.37 13.35
N LEU A 214 -5.11 4.97 13.10
CA LEU A 214 -5.61 6.07 13.92
C LEU A 214 -5.87 5.62 15.35
N ILE A 215 -5.38 6.41 16.30
CA ILE A 215 -5.68 6.22 17.72
C ILE A 215 -7.18 6.51 17.93
N ARG A 216 -7.90 5.59 18.61
CA ARG A 216 -9.36 5.67 18.84
C ARG A 216 -9.81 6.74 19.85
N LYS A 217 -9.23 7.93 19.79
CA LYS A 217 -9.58 9.07 20.65
C LYS A 217 -9.18 10.38 20.00
N GLY A 218 -9.88 11.44 20.37
CA GLY A 218 -9.61 12.80 19.91
C GLY A 218 -10.39 13.15 18.65
N SER A 219 -10.39 14.45 18.34
CA SER A 219 -11.19 15.04 17.27
C SER A 219 -10.95 14.39 15.91
N LEU A 220 -9.70 14.07 15.58
CA LEU A 220 -9.37 13.47 14.28
C LEU A 220 -10.04 12.11 14.09
N TYR A 221 -10.05 11.27 15.13
CA TYR A 221 -10.72 9.97 15.09
C TYR A 221 -12.23 10.12 14.91
N ASP A 222 -12.84 11.05 15.65
CA ASP A 222 -14.28 11.29 15.57
C ASP A 222 -14.68 11.80 14.18
N THR A 223 -13.84 12.66 13.57
CA THR A 223 -14.06 13.13 12.20
C THR A 223 -13.94 11.99 11.19
N VAL A 224 -12.87 11.19 11.27
CA VAL A 224 -12.65 10.03 10.36
C VAL A 224 -13.80 9.03 10.46
N LYS A 225 -14.23 8.71 11.68
CA LYS A 225 -15.34 7.79 11.96
C LYS A 225 -16.67 8.26 11.36
N ALA A 226 -16.86 9.57 11.22
CA ALA A 226 -18.08 10.14 10.65
C ALA A 226 -18.11 10.14 9.11
N LEU A 227 -16.96 9.91 8.46
CA LEU A 227 -16.86 9.86 7.00
C LEU A 227 -17.52 8.61 6.43
N LYS A 228 -18.01 8.72 5.20
CA LYS A 228 -18.62 7.63 4.45
C LYS A 228 -17.89 7.43 3.11
N PRO A 229 -17.94 6.23 2.52
CA PRO A 229 -17.46 6.02 1.15
C PRO A 229 -18.07 7.04 0.19
N ASN A 230 -17.23 7.60 -0.70
CA ASN A 230 -17.51 8.68 -1.64
C ASN A 230 -17.63 10.10 -1.05
N ASP A 231 -17.39 10.30 0.25
CA ASP A 231 -17.24 11.66 0.77
C ASP A 231 -15.99 12.31 0.16
N ASP A 232 -16.14 13.51 -0.40
CA ASP A 232 -15.02 14.34 -0.81
C ASP A 232 -14.48 15.08 0.42
N VAL A 233 -13.15 15.02 0.61
CA VAL A 233 -12.47 15.51 1.79
C VAL A 233 -11.26 16.36 1.43
N ILE A 234 -10.87 17.23 2.36
CA ILE A 234 -9.59 17.92 2.37
C ILE A 234 -8.79 17.37 3.54
N LEU A 235 -7.56 16.92 3.28
CA LEU A 235 -6.69 16.31 4.29
C LEU A 235 -5.35 17.02 4.40
N THR A 236 -4.74 16.93 5.57
CA THR A 236 -3.31 17.18 5.79
C THR A 236 -2.69 15.93 6.38
N ALA A 237 -1.59 15.46 5.80
CA ALA A 237 -0.95 14.22 6.24
C ALA A 237 0.54 14.19 5.89
N LYS A 238 1.31 13.48 6.71
CA LYS A 238 2.71 13.19 6.45
C LYS A 238 2.86 11.83 5.77
N VAL A 239 3.56 11.75 4.65
CA VAL A 239 3.83 10.49 3.96
C VAL A 239 5.00 9.78 4.63
N VAL A 240 4.76 8.55 5.09
CA VAL A 240 5.74 7.71 5.77
C VAL A 240 6.38 6.70 4.81
N HIS A 241 5.59 6.20 3.86
CA HIS A 241 6.05 5.22 2.88
C HIS A 241 5.36 5.39 1.53
N VAL A 242 6.04 4.97 0.47
CA VAL A 242 5.54 4.99 -0.91
C VAL A 242 5.77 3.62 -1.51
N GLU A 243 4.69 2.99 -1.94
CA GLU A 243 4.69 1.67 -2.55
C GLU A 243 3.99 1.71 -3.91
N GLU A 244 4.41 0.82 -4.80
CA GLU A 244 3.75 0.61 -6.08
C GLU A 244 2.84 -0.61 -5.96
N ASN A 245 1.55 -0.39 -6.17
CA ASN A 245 0.52 -1.40 -6.00
C ASN A 245 -0.25 -1.63 -7.32
N SER A 246 0.44 -1.58 -8.47
CA SER A 246 -0.22 -2.02 -9.70
C SER A 246 -0.46 -3.50 -9.59
N GLU A 247 -1.74 -3.87 -9.67
CA GLU A 247 -2.18 -5.26 -9.65
C GLU A 247 -1.34 -6.14 -10.59
N ALA A 248 -1.21 -7.42 -10.25
CA ALA A 248 -0.61 -8.42 -11.13
C ALA A 248 -1.26 -8.49 -12.52
N THR A 249 -2.50 -7.99 -12.66
CA THR A 249 -3.25 -7.88 -13.91
C THR A 249 -2.67 -6.83 -14.87
N GLY A 250 -1.88 -5.89 -14.36
CA GLY A 250 -1.30 -4.76 -15.11
C GLY A 250 -2.36 -3.82 -15.69
N LEU A 251 -3.57 -3.79 -15.10
CA LEU A 251 -4.70 -3.00 -15.60
C LEU A 251 -4.75 -1.60 -15.00
N ASN A 252 -4.40 -1.47 -13.72
CA ASN A 252 -4.37 -0.21 -13.01
C ASN A 252 -2.97 0.04 -12.49
N TYR A 253 -2.44 1.22 -12.79
CA TYR A 253 -1.21 1.68 -12.18
C TYR A 253 -1.58 2.48 -10.93
N SER A 254 -1.29 1.93 -9.75
CA SER A 254 -1.60 2.58 -8.47
C SER A 254 -0.32 2.79 -7.66
N ILE A 255 -0.16 3.99 -7.13
CA ILE A 255 0.85 4.30 -6.12
C ILE A 255 0.12 4.45 -4.79
N VAL A 256 0.56 3.69 -3.79
CA VAL A 256 0.03 3.76 -2.43
C VAL A 256 0.98 4.59 -1.58
N LEU A 257 0.44 5.63 -0.97
CA LEU A 257 1.07 6.46 0.03
C LEU A 257 0.59 5.98 1.39
N TYR A 258 1.49 5.49 2.22
CA TYR A 258 1.19 5.28 3.62
C TYR A 258 1.40 6.59 4.35
N VAL A 259 0.36 7.07 5.01
CA VAL A 259 0.33 8.39 5.60
C VAL A 259 0.15 8.33 7.12
N GLU A 260 0.55 9.42 7.78
CA GLU A 260 0.18 9.83 9.13
C GLU A 260 -0.75 11.03 8.99
N LEU A 261 -2.05 10.80 9.12
CA LEU A 261 -3.09 11.82 9.00
C LEU A 261 -2.99 12.81 10.16
N GLU A 262 -2.90 14.10 9.84
CA GLU A 262 -2.81 15.20 10.81
C GLU A 262 -4.16 15.93 10.94
N ASP A 263 -4.85 16.14 9.82
CA ASP A 263 -6.16 16.77 9.74
C ASP A 263 -6.97 16.18 8.58
N ILE A 264 -8.30 16.14 8.73
CA ILE A 264 -9.22 15.78 7.66
C ILE A 264 -10.56 16.45 7.90
N ARG A 265 -11.19 16.94 6.84
CA ARG A 265 -12.54 17.49 6.90
C ARG A 265 -13.28 17.21 5.61
N LYS A 266 -14.59 16.98 5.73
CA LYS A 266 -15.49 16.90 4.59
C LYS A 266 -15.55 18.25 3.87
N ARG A 267 -15.54 18.21 2.54
CA ARG A 267 -15.72 19.40 1.69
C ARG A 267 -17.19 19.83 1.66
#